data_AF-A0A1R1SCY0-F1
#
_entry.id   AF-A0A1R1SCY0-F1
#
_cell.length_a   1.000
_cell.length_b   1.000
_cell.length_c   1.000
_cell.angle_alpha   90.00
_cell.angle_beta   90.00
_cell.angle_gamma   90.00
#
_symmetry.space_group_name_H-M   'P 1'
#
loop_
_entity.id
_entity.type
_entity.pdbx_description
1 polymer ?
#
loop_
_entity_poly.entity_id
_entity_poly.type
_entity_poly.pdbx_seq_one_letter_code
_entity_poly.pdbx_strand_id
1 'polypeptide(L)'
;MNRARLWWRSRRLVDGLDLPSPFDPAAFVALLAERRGRPIELLPVTVRGSLPCGLLATTDRADYICYAADTTDLHRQHIVLHEAAHLLWGHEGTADPAVVGLLTPHLTASLVRRVLGRTVYTQPQEREAEYLASLIRQRALRNDQGPGAPSPGQARLGPLVGARPGGTHPPRGPAGAQAPDRAPGRG
;
A
#
# COMPACT_ATOMS: atom_id res chain seq x y z
N MET A 1 -14.65 -5.22 19.79
CA MET A 1 -14.52 -6.63 19.32
C MET A 1 -13.24 -7.26 19.90
N ASN A 2 -13.21 -8.59 20.16
CA ASN A 2 -11.97 -9.24 20.60
C ASN A 2 -10.99 -9.43 19.41
N ARG A 3 -9.68 -9.59 19.69
CA ARG A 3 -8.63 -9.66 18.65
C ARG A 3 -8.84 -10.80 17.65
N ALA A 4 -9.28 -11.97 18.12
CA ALA A 4 -9.51 -13.13 17.25
C ALA A 4 -10.64 -12.86 16.23
N ARG A 5 -11.76 -12.28 16.65
CA ARG A 5 -12.85 -11.91 15.75
C ARG A 5 -12.47 -10.77 14.80
N LEU A 6 -11.73 -9.77 15.30
CA LEU A 6 -11.19 -8.69 14.46
C LEU A 6 -10.32 -9.25 13.33
N TRP A 7 -9.41 -10.17 13.67
CA TRP A 7 -8.56 -10.83 12.68
C TRP A 7 -9.37 -11.59 11.63
N TRP A 8 -10.28 -12.48 12.05
CA TRP A 8 -11.10 -13.27 11.12
C TRP A 8 -11.94 -12.43 10.18
N ARG A 9 -12.62 -11.40 10.71
CA ARG A 9 -13.44 -10.50 9.90
C ARG A 9 -12.61 -9.67 8.94
N SER A 10 -11.49 -9.08 9.41
CA SER A 10 -10.61 -8.29 8.55
C SER A 10 -10.03 -9.16 7.44
N ARG A 11 -9.62 -10.39 7.74
CA ARG A 11 -9.11 -11.32 6.73
C ARG A 11 -10.14 -11.65 5.67
N ARG A 12 -11.39 -11.96 6.08
CA ARG A 12 -12.48 -12.19 5.11
C ARG A 12 -12.77 -10.98 4.23
N LEU A 13 -12.70 -9.76 4.78
CA LEU A 13 -12.86 -8.55 3.99
C LEU A 13 -11.75 -8.43 2.95
N VAL A 14 -10.49 -8.57 3.37
CA VAL A 14 -9.32 -8.48 2.48
C VAL A 14 -9.30 -9.58 1.42
N ASP A 15 -9.68 -10.81 1.77
CA ASP A 15 -9.71 -11.94 0.83
C ASP A 15 -10.75 -11.75 -0.29
N GLY A 16 -11.78 -10.93 -0.04
CA GLY A 16 -12.78 -10.57 -1.06
C GLY A 16 -12.49 -9.25 -1.78
N LEU A 17 -11.33 -8.61 -1.57
CA LEU A 17 -10.93 -7.40 -2.28
C LEU A 17 -10.02 -7.73 -3.45
N ASP A 18 -10.33 -7.14 -4.60
CA ASP A 18 -9.40 -7.04 -5.71
C ASP A 18 -8.44 -5.88 -5.42
N LEU A 19 -7.14 -6.19 -5.38
CA LEU A 19 -6.09 -5.21 -5.13
C LEU A 19 -5.27 -5.01 -6.41
N PRO A 20 -5.14 -3.75 -6.89
CA PRO A 20 -4.33 -3.47 -8.05
C PRO A 20 -2.85 -3.81 -7.78
N SER A 21 -2.14 -4.25 -8.81
CA SER A 21 -0.69 -4.48 -8.79
C SER A 21 -0.08 -3.92 -10.08
N PRO A 22 0.85 -2.96 -10.03
CA PRO A 22 1.35 -2.28 -8.82
C PRO A 22 0.23 -1.57 -8.05
N PHE A 23 0.40 -1.43 -6.73
CA PHE A 23 -0.64 -0.81 -5.91
C PHE A 23 -0.78 0.68 -6.20
N ASP A 24 -1.99 1.08 -6.60
CA ASP A 24 -2.41 2.46 -6.75
C ASP A 24 -3.70 2.73 -5.96
N PRO A 25 -3.74 3.71 -5.05
CA PRO A 25 -4.93 4.02 -4.26
C PRO A 25 -6.14 4.42 -5.11
N ALA A 26 -5.94 5.13 -6.22
CA ALA A 26 -7.05 5.55 -7.06
C ALA A 26 -7.68 4.35 -7.77
N ALA A 27 -6.87 3.45 -8.33
CA ALA A 27 -7.34 2.18 -8.89
C ALA A 27 -8.05 1.31 -7.84
N PHE A 28 -7.52 1.22 -6.61
CA PHE A 28 -8.18 0.50 -5.53
C PHE A 28 -9.55 1.10 -5.18
N VAL A 29 -9.65 2.43 -5.10
CA VAL A 29 -10.92 3.12 -4.82
C VAL A 29 -11.93 2.92 -5.95
N ALA A 30 -11.49 2.92 -7.20
CA ALA A 30 -12.36 2.62 -8.35
C ALA A 30 -12.96 1.21 -8.26
N LEU A 31 -12.14 0.19 -7.99
CA LEU A 31 -12.60 -1.19 -7.78
C LEU A 31 -13.57 -1.29 -6.59
N LEU A 32 -13.30 -0.54 -5.51
CA LEU A 32 -14.18 -0.50 -4.35
C LEU A 32 -15.52 0.17 -4.67
N ALA A 33 -15.53 1.23 -5.49
CA ALA A 33 -16.74 1.91 -5.93
C ALA A 33 -17.63 0.99 -6.77
N GLU A 34 -17.03 0.27 -7.72
CA GLU A 34 -17.71 -0.74 -8.54
C GLU A 34 -18.34 -1.82 -7.67
N ARG A 35 -17.56 -2.39 -6.75
CA ARG A 35 -18.05 -3.43 -5.82
C ARG A 35 -19.21 -2.95 -4.94
N ARG A 36 -19.19 -1.68 -4.53
CA ARG A 36 -20.25 -1.10 -3.70
C ARG A 36 -21.47 -0.64 -4.51
N GLY A 37 -21.38 -0.58 -5.84
CA GLY A 37 -22.43 -0.01 -6.68
C GLY A 37 -22.69 1.46 -6.40
N ARG A 38 -21.69 2.18 -5.85
CA ARG A 38 -21.82 3.58 -5.45
C ARG A 38 -20.50 4.31 -5.72
N PRO A 39 -20.54 5.48 -6.38
CA PRO A 39 -19.32 6.25 -6.66
C PRO A 39 -18.52 6.58 -5.40
N ILE A 40 -17.21 6.44 -5.49
CA ILE A 40 -16.27 6.89 -4.47
C ILE A 40 -15.25 7.80 -5.15
N GLU A 41 -15.15 9.03 -4.67
CA GLU A 41 -14.27 10.06 -5.22
C GLU A 41 -13.15 10.38 -4.23
N LEU A 42 -11.94 10.54 -4.76
CA LEU A 42 -10.77 10.95 -4.01
C LEU A 42 -10.66 12.48 -4.04
N LEU A 43 -10.63 13.10 -2.86
CA LEU A 43 -10.58 14.55 -2.73
C LEU A 43 -9.32 15.00 -1.97
N PRO A 44 -8.30 15.55 -2.65
CA PRO A 44 -7.17 16.14 -1.96
C PRO A 44 -7.63 17.39 -1.18
N VAL A 45 -7.28 17.46 0.11
CA VAL A 45 -7.54 18.62 0.95
C VAL A 45 -6.25 19.18 1.53
N THR A 46 -6.15 20.51 1.60
CA THR A 46 -5.06 21.16 2.32
C THR A 46 -5.42 21.25 3.79
N VAL A 47 -4.75 20.45 4.62
CA VAL A 47 -5.01 20.39 6.05
C VAL A 47 -4.30 21.57 6.71
N ARG A 48 -5.05 22.54 7.25
CA ARG A 48 -4.50 23.67 8.01
C ARG A 48 -4.74 23.46 9.51
N GLY A 49 -3.67 23.39 10.32
CA GLY A 49 -3.77 23.30 11.78
C GLY A 49 -3.97 21.86 12.30
N SER A 50 -4.70 21.68 13.40
CA SER A 50 -4.89 20.40 14.10
C SER A 50 -5.95 19.47 13.50
N LEU A 51 -6.18 19.59 12.19
CA LEU A 51 -7.23 18.86 11.49
C LEU A 51 -6.83 17.39 11.24
N PRO A 52 -7.81 16.48 11.10
CA PRO A 52 -7.52 15.08 10.81
C PRO A 52 -6.86 14.94 9.43
N CYS A 53 -5.90 14.03 9.33
CA CYS A 53 -5.17 13.78 8.08
C CYS A 53 -6.05 13.20 6.95
N GLY A 54 -7.22 12.67 7.31
CA GLY A 54 -8.20 12.06 6.41
C GLY A 54 -9.63 12.33 6.87
N LEU A 55 -10.56 12.25 5.93
CA LEU A 55 -11.97 12.40 6.20
C LEU A 55 -12.81 11.62 5.18
N LEU A 56 -13.90 11.02 5.62
CA LEU A 56 -14.88 10.42 4.74
C LEU A 56 -16.18 11.22 4.75
N ALA A 57 -16.60 11.74 3.60
CA ALA A 57 -17.85 12.48 3.45
C ALA A 57 -18.83 11.73 2.54
N THR A 58 -20.04 11.45 3.03
CA THR A 58 -21.10 10.83 2.20
C THR A 58 -22.11 11.89 1.80
N THR A 59 -22.42 11.96 0.51
CA THR A 59 -23.52 12.76 -0.05
C THR A 59 -24.69 11.87 -0.45
N ASP A 60 -25.69 12.38 -1.16
CA ASP A 60 -26.68 11.57 -1.87
C ASP A 60 -26.06 10.82 -3.07
N ARG A 61 -25.15 11.48 -3.79
CA ARG A 61 -24.57 10.99 -5.06
C ARG A 61 -23.36 10.07 -4.91
N ALA A 62 -22.44 10.40 -4.00
CA ALA A 62 -21.16 9.72 -3.89
C ALA A 62 -20.64 9.70 -2.45
N ASP A 63 -19.66 8.85 -2.19
CA ASP A 63 -18.78 8.92 -1.03
C ASP A 63 -17.47 9.61 -1.43
N TYR A 64 -16.94 10.47 -0.58
CA TYR A 64 -15.74 11.26 -0.82
C TYR A 64 -14.70 10.89 0.23
N ILE A 65 -13.59 10.30 -0.20
CA ILE A 65 -12.42 10.05 0.63
C ILE A 65 -11.50 11.26 0.49
N CYS A 66 -11.49 12.09 1.51
CA CYS A 66 -10.63 13.26 1.60
C CYS A 66 -9.32 12.88 2.26
N TYR A 67 -8.21 13.39 1.73
CA TYR A 67 -6.88 13.10 2.27
C TYR A 67 -5.98 14.33 2.23
N ALA A 68 -5.06 14.43 3.19
CA ALA A 68 -4.03 15.46 3.21
C ALA A 68 -3.16 15.40 1.95
N ALA A 69 -3.19 16.46 1.14
CA ALA A 69 -2.39 16.53 -0.09
C ALA A 69 -0.90 16.76 0.20
N ASP A 70 -0.61 17.52 1.25
CA ASP A 70 0.70 17.98 1.71
C ASP A 70 1.41 16.97 2.63
N THR A 71 1.39 15.70 2.23
CA THR A 71 2.08 14.62 2.94
C THR A 71 2.79 13.68 1.97
N THR A 72 3.60 12.76 2.49
CA THR A 72 4.32 11.79 1.67
C THR A 72 3.36 10.83 0.97
N ASP A 73 3.74 10.30 -0.19
CA ASP A 73 2.89 9.35 -0.94
C ASP A 73 2.50 8.14 -0.08
N LEU A 74 3.42 7.64 0.73
CA LEU A 74 3.18 6.54 1.67
C LEU A 74 2.11 6.88 2.71
N HIS A 75 2.16 8.09 3.24
CA HIS A 75 1.18 8.56 4.22
C HIS A 75 -0.18 8.79 3.55
N ARG A 76 -0.19 9.37 2.35
CA ARG A 76 -1.40 9.54 1.53
C ARG A 76 -2.09 8.20 1.25
N GLN A 77 -1.32 7.20 0.82
CA GLN A 77 -1.81 5.83 0.63
C GLN A 77 -2.46 5.28 1.89
N HIS A 78 -1.79 5.45 3.05
CA HIS A 78 -2.33 4.99 4.34
C HIS A 78 -3.63 5.71 4.71
N ILE A 79 -3.70 7.03 4.53
CA ILE A 79 -4.93 7.81 4.78
C ILE A 79 -6.07 7.25 3.93
N VAL A 80 -5.87 7.10 2.62
CA VAL A 80 -6.92 6.59 1.72
C VAL A 80 -7.38 5.19 2.13
N LEU A 81 -6.44 4.30 2.48
CA LEU A 81 -6.76 2.96 2.95
C LEU A 81 -7.52 2.97 4.29
N HIS A 82 -7.18 3.89 5.19
CA HIS A 82 -7.85 4.06 6.48
C HIS A 82 -9.31 4.51 6.28
N GLU A 83 -9.54 5.54 5.47
CA GLU A 83 -10.91 6.00 5.16
C GLU A 83 -11.73 4.94 4.40
N ALA A 84 -11.10 4.22 3.46
CA ALA A 84 -11.74 3.09 2.78
C ALA A 84 -12.09 1.95 3.76
N ALA A 85 -11.27 1.73 4.80
CA ALA A 85 -11.56 0.74 5.82
C ALA A 85 -12.81 1.07 6.64
N HIS A 86 -13.09 2.37 6.89
CA HIS A 86 -14.36 2.77 7.49
C HIS A 86 -15.56 2.42 6.60
N LEU A 87 -15.46 2.59 5.28
CA LEU A 87 -16.50 2.16 4.34
C LEU A 87 -16.69 0.64 4.34
N LEU A 88 -15.59 -0.12 4.34
CA LEU A 88 -15.62 -1.58 4.33
C LEU A 88 -16.21 -2.18 5.61
N TRP A 89 -15.94 -1.54 6.74
CA TRP A 89 -16.55 -1.91 8.02
C TRP A 89 -17.98 -1.41 8.19
N GLY A 90 -18.44 -0.48 7.33
CA GLY A 90 -19.73 0.17 7.47
C GLY A 90 -19.80 1.05 8.72
N HIS A 91 -18.68 1.68 9.11
CA HIS A 91 -18.67 2.60 10.23
C HIS A 91 -19.53 3.83 9.92
N GLU A 92 -20.31 4.25 10.92
CA GLU A 92 -21.14 5.44 10.85
C GLU A 92 -20.68 6.47 11.87
N GLY A 93 -21.03 7.74 11.62
CA GLY A 93 -20.69 8.87 12.45
C GLY A 93 -21.43 10.13 11.99
N THR A 94 -21.47 11.12 12.86
CA THR A 94 -22.17 12.39 12.68
C THR A 94 -21.22 13.53 12.35
N ALA A 95 -21.59 14.37 11.39
CA ALA A 95 -20.76 15.48 10.94
C ALA A 95 -20.57 16.55 12.02
N ASP A 96 -19.32 16.99 12.22
CA ASP A 96 -19.00 18.23 12.94
C ASP A 96 -19.12 19.40 11.94
N PRO A 97 -19.94 20.44 12.22
CA PRO A 97 -20.08 21.62 11.36
C PRO A 97 -18.75 22.29 10.99
N ALA A 98 -17.76 22.29 11.88
CA ALA A 98 -16.44 22.87 11.61
C ALA A 98 -15.72 22.11 10.47
N VAL A 99 -15.95 20.81 10.38
CA VAL A 99 -15.34 19.94 9.39
C VAL A 99 -16.08 20.01 8.04
N VAL A 100 -17.41 20.18 8.07
CA VAL A 100 -18.20 20.45 6.85
C VAL A 100 -17.69 21.73 6.16
N GLY A 101 -17.31 22.75 6.93
CA GLY A 101 -16.72 23.99 6.41
C GLY A 101 -15.49 23.77 5.51
N LEU A 102 -14.65 22.78 5.82
CA LEU A 102 -13.45 22.45 5.02
C LEU A 102 -13.79 21.85 3.67
N LEU A 103 -14.95 21.20 3.57
CA LEU A 103 -15.43 20.60 2.34
C LEU A 103 -16.12 21.64 1.46
N THR A 104 -16.54 22.80 1.98
CA THR A 104 -17.28 23.81 1.20
C THR A 104 -16.62 24.34 -0.08
N PRO A 105 -15.29 24.36 -0.23
CA PRO A 105 -14.66 24.68 -1.53
C PRO A 105 -14.90 23.61 -2.60
N HIS A 106 -15.24 22.38 -2.20
CA HIS A 106 -15.34 21.21 -3.08
C HIS A 106 -16.75 20.58 -3.09
N LEU A 107 -17.53 20.76 -2.02
CA LEU A 107 -18.84 20.18 -1.79
C LEU A 107 -19.73 21.22 -1.11
N THR A 108 -20.90 21.53 -1.67
CA THR A 108 -21.87 22.38 -0.99
C THR A 108 -22.29 21.73 0.33
N ALA A 109 -22.24 22.46 1.45
CA ALA A 109 -22.55 21.93 2.79
C ALA A 109 -23.91 21.22 2.87
N SER A 110 -24.90 21.65 2.08
CA SER A 110 -26.23 21.04 1.99
C SER A 110 -26.24 19.64 1.36
N LEU A 111 -25.20 19.27 0.59
CA LEU A 111 -25.07 17.95 -0.04
C LEU A 111 -24.41 16.93 0.89
N VAL A 112 -23.69 17.41 1.91
CA VAL A 112 -22.93 16.57 2.82
C VAL A 112 -23.87 15.98 3.87
N ARG A 113 -24.27 14.72 3.67
CA ARG A 113 -25.15 14.00 4.61
C ARG A 113 -24.39 13.48 5.82
N ARG A 114 -23.12 13.10 5.64
CA ARG A 114 -22.25 12.60 6.71
C ARG A 114 -20.81 13.06 6.46
N VAL A 115 -20.10 13.38 7.52
CA VAL A 115 -18.67 13.69 7.56
C VAL A 115 -18.09 12.88 8.71
N LEU A 116 -17.06 12.11 8.42
CA LEU A 116 -16.46 11.19 9.36
C LEU A 116 -14.97 11.49 9.49
N GLY A 117 -14.51 11.75 10.71
CA GLY A 117 -13.11 12.04 11.01
C GLY A 117 -12.76 11.67 12.45
N ARG A 118 -11.50 11.89 12.83
CA ARG A 118 -10.89 11.46 14.11
C ARG A 118 -11.65 11.87 15.39
N THR A 119 -12.52 12.88 15.34
CA THR A 119 -13.36 13.32 16.47
C THR A 119 -14.72 12.63 16.55
N VAL A 120 -15.08 11.83 15.55
CA VAL A 120 -16.43 11.25 15.38
C VAL A 120 -16.41 9.73 15.57
N TYR A 121 -15.30 9.05 15.28
CA TYR A 121 -15.19 7.61 15.45
C TYR A 121 -14.85 7.19 16.87
N THR A 122 -15.40 6.06 17.29
CA THR A 122 -15.07 5.47 18.59
C THR A 122 -13.71 4.78 18.56
N GLN A 123 -13.02 4.71 19.70
CA GLN A 123 -11.73 4.00 19.81
C GLN A 123 -11.74 2.56 19.23
N PRO A 124 -12.81 1.76 19.35
CA PRO A 124 -12.91 0.48 18.64
C PRO A 124 -12.96 0.60 17.12
N GLN A 125 -13.73 1.54 16.57
CA GLN A 125 -13.85 1.76 15.12
C GLN A 125 -12.52 2.21 14.52
N GLU A 126 -11.80 3.11 15.19
CA GLU A 126 -10.45 3.55 14.78
C GLU A 126 -9.47 2.37 14.71
N ARG A 127 -9.52 1.46 15.70
CA ARG A 127 -8.67 0.26 15.69
C ARG A 127 -9.05 -0.71 14.57
N GLU A 128 -10.35 -0.84 14.29
CA GLU A 128 -10.87 -1.69 13.21
C GLU A 128 -10.43 -1.17 11.83
N ALA A 129 -10.52 0.14 11.61
CA ALA A 129 -10.08 0.79 10.39
C ALA A 129 -8.56 0.69 10.21
N GLU A 130 -7.78 1.05 11.24
CA GLU A 130 -6.32 1.00 11.19
C GLU A 130 -5.79 -0.42 10.94
N TYR A 131 -6.41 -1.42 11.57
CA TYR A 131 -6.03 -2.81 11.39
C TYR A 131 -6.31 -3.30 9.97
N LEU A 132 -7.48 -2.98 9.41
CA LEU A 132 -7.84 -3.38 8.06
C LEU A 132 -6.99 -2.67 7.00
N ALA A 133 -6.75 -1.36 7.15
CA ALA A 133 -5.88 -0.58 6.27
C ALA A 133 -4.45 -1.18 6.20
N SER A 134 -3.91 -1.52 7.37
CA SER A 134 -2.60 -2.17 7.48
C SER A 134 -2.55 -3.52 6.75
N LEU A 135 -3.60 -4.33 6.86
CA LEU A 135 -3.69 -5.62 6.18
C LEU A 135 -3.79 -5.48 4.66
N ILE A 136 -4.58 -4.52 4.17
CA ILE A 136 -4.70 -4.23 2.74
C ILE A 136 -3.33 -3.84 2.17
N ARG A 137 -2.65 -2.89 2.81
CA ARG A 137 -1.31 -2.44 2.40
C ARG A 137 -0.31 -3.58 2.41
N GLN A 138 -0.32 -4.43 3.44
CA GLN A 138 0.59 -5.57 3.52
C GLN A 138 0.34 -6.58 2.37
N ARG A 139 -0.92 -6.84 2.03
CA ARG A 139 -1.26 -7.74 0.91
C ARG A 139 -0.87 -7.13 -0.43
N ALA A 140 -1.15 -5.85 -0.64
CA ALA A 140 -0.76 -5.12 -1.84
C ALA A 140 0.76 -5.16 -2.05
N LEU A 141 1.55 -4.88 -1.02
CA LEU A 141 3.00 -5.01 -1.07
C LEU A 141 3.45 -6.42 -1.43
N ARG A 142 2.82 -7.47 -0.87
CA ARG A 142 3.15 -8.85 -1.24
C ARG A 142 2.84 -9.17 -2.71
N ASN A 143 1.75 -8.64 -3.25
CA ASN A 143 1.39 -8.83 -4.66
C ASN A 143 2.43 -8.17 -5.58
N ASP A 144 2.86 -6.95 -5.23
CA ASP A 144 3.84 -6.18 -6.00
C ASP A 144 5.24 -6.81 -6.02
N GLN A 145 5.59 -7.60 -4.99
CA GLN A 145 6.87 -8.32 -4.93
C GLN A 145 6.90 -9.62 -5.76
N GLY A 146 5.77 -10.05 -6.34
CA GLY A 146 5.63 -11.29 -7.10
C GLY A 146 5.99 -12.57 -6.31
N PRO A 147 5.76 -13.77 -6.86
CA PRO A 147 6.30 -15.01 -6.30
C PRO A 147 7.81 -15.08 -6.58
N GLY A 148 8.63 -14.30 -5.87
CA GLY A 148 10.08 -14.33 -6.11
C GLY A 148 10.99 -13.40 -5.31
N ALA A 149 10.49 -12.41 -4.56
CA ALA A 149 11.38 -11.57 -3.76
C ALA A 149 11.86 -12.34 -2.50
N PRO A 150 13.17 -12.57 -2.31
CA PRO A 150 13.68 -13.11 -1.06
C PRO A 150 13.43 -12.10 0.07
N SER A 151 12.80 -12.55 1.15
CA SER A 151 12.66 -11.77 2.39
C SER A 151 14.05 -11.27 2.83
N PRO A 152 14.25 -9.95 3.05
CA PRO A 152 15.47 -9.47 3.69
C PRO A 152 15.39 -9.89 5.16
N GLY A 153 16.05 -11.01 5.48
CA GLY A 153 16.02 -11.61 6.82
C GLY A 153 16.35 -13.09 6.91
N GLN A 154 16.53 -13.80 5.79
CA GLN A 154 17.05 -15.16 5.81
C GLN A 154 18.37 -15.26 5.03
N ALA A 155 19.37 -14.47 5.46
CA ALA A 155 20.75 -14.82 5.19
C ALA A 155 21.02 -16.16 5.91
N ARG A 156 20.91 -17.26 5.17
CA ARG A 156 21.40 -18.56 5.64
C ARG A 156 22.90 -18.40 5.86
N LEU A 157 23.33 -18.46 7.12
CA LEU A 157 24.71 -18.75 7.46
C LEU A 157 25.02 -20.13 6.86
N GLY A 158 25.76 -20.15 5.76
CA GLY A 158 26.28 -21.38 5.19
C GLY A 158 27.25 -22.04 6.18
N PRO A 159 27.29 -23.39 6.27
CA PRO A 159 28.21 -24.04 7.17
C PRO A 159 29.64 -23.78 6.70
N LEU A 160 30.44 -23.20 7.60
CA LEU A 160 31.89 -23.07 7.47
C LEU A 160 32.51 -24.48 7.57
N VAL A 161 32.52 -25.22 6.47
CA VAL A 161 33.31 -26.45 6.34
C VAL A 161 34.72 -26.06 5.95
N GLY A 162 35.62 -26.18 6.92
CA GLY A 162 37.05 -26.17 6.69
C GLY A 162 37.49 -27.47 6.02
N ALA A 163 38.23 -27.34 4.93
CA ALA A 163 39.13 -28.38 4.45
C ALA A 163 40.32 -27.68 3.77
N ARG A 164 41.47 -27.75 4.43
CA ARG A 164 42.78 -27.42 3.83
C ARG A 164 43.19 -28.60 2.95
N PRO A 165 43.94 -28.34 1.88
CA PRO A 165 45.14 -29.14 1.66
C PRO A 165 46.38 -28.24 1.54
N GLY A 166 47.46 -28.69 2.18
CA GLY A 166 48.78 -28.08 2.14
C GLY A 166 49.48 -28.27 0.79
N GLY A 167 50.62 -27.58 0.67
CA GLY A 167 51.45 -27.41 -0.53
C GLY A 167 51.88 -28.70 -1.22
N THR A 168 52.40 -28.63 -2.44
CA THR A 168 53.78 -28.19 -2.71
C THR A 168 53.97 -27.50 -4.08
N HIS A 169 54.99 -26.63 -4.16
CA HIS A 169 55.46 -25.87 -5.33
C HIS A 169 56.61 -26.64 -6.05
N PRO A 170 57.28 -26.09 -7.10
CA PRO A 170 57.07 -26.20 -8.56
C PRO A 170 58.25 -26.97 -9.26
N PRO A 171 58.47 -26.93 -10.61
CA PRO A 171 59.11 -25.77 -11.26
C PRO A 171 58.77 -25.48 -12.76
N ARG A 172 58.97 -24.19 -13.12
CA ARG A 172 59.55 -23.55 -14.33
C ARG A 172 59.12 -23.98 -15.76
N GLY A 173 58.80 -22.95 -16.58
CA GLY A 173 58.42 -22.97 -18.01
C GLY A 173 59.55 -23.27 -19.01
N PRO A 174 59.60 -22.71 -20.26
CA PRO A 174 58.87 -21.56 -20.79
C PRO A 174 58.27 -21.71 -22.22
N ALA A 175 57.55 -20.66 -22.63
CA ALA A 175 57.47 -20.03 -23.96
C ALA A 175 56.96 -20.81 -25.20
N GLY A 176 56.01 -20.19 -25.91
CA GLY A 176 55.70 -20.56 -27.29
C GLY A 176 54.43 -19.89 -27.84
N ALA A 177 54.44 -18.57 -27.99
CA ALA A 177 53.48 -17.87 -28.84
C ALA A 177 53.87 -18.05 -30.31
N GLN A 178 52.91 -18.38 -31.17
CA GLN A 178 53.03 -18.11 -32.60
C GLN A 178 51.66 -17.79 -33.21
N ALA A 179 51.66 -16.67 -33.93
CA ALA A 179 50.54 -16.00 -34.57
C ALA A 179 50.24 -16.61 -35.97
N PRO A 180 49.22 -16.13 -36.71
CA PRO A 180 48.69 -16.77 -37.91
C PRO A 180 49.46 -16.39 -39.18
N ASP A 181 49.45 -17.27 -40.19
CA ASP A 181 49.92 -16.95 -41.54
C ASP A 181 48.80 -17.06 -42.60
N ARG A 182 48.98 -16.20 -43.60
CA ARG A 182 48.08 -15.70 -44.64
C ARG A 182 47.69 -16.71 -45.71
N ALA A 183 46.60 -16.35 -46.40
CA ALA A 183 46.26 -16.75 -47.77
C ALA A 183 47.43 -16.49 -48.77
N PRO A 184 47.40 -17.09 -49.98
CA PRO A 184 46.79 -16.39 -51.13
C PRO A 184 46.19 -17.29 -52.24
N GLY A 185 45.47 -16.66 -53.18
CA GLY A 185 45.22 -17.17 -54.55
C GLY A 185 43.74 -17.35 -54.87
N ARG A 186 43.05 -16.38 -55.48
CA ARG A 186 42.96 -16.11 -56.95
C ARG A 186 42.59 -17.34 -57.79
N GLY A 187 41.39 -17.27 -58.36
CA GLY A 187 40.81 -18.14 -59.38
C GLY A 187 39.37 -17.72 -59.60
#